data_AF-A0A7X7G7C1-F1
#
_entry.id   AF-A0A7X7G7C1-F1
#
_cell.length_a   1.000
_cell.length_b   1.000
_cell.length_c   1.000
_cell.angle_alpha   90.00
_cell.angle_beta   90.00
_cell.angle_gamma   90.00
#
_symmetry.space_group_name_H-M   'P 1'
#
loop_
_entity.id
_entity.type
_entity.pdbx_description
1 polymer ?
#
loop_
_entity_poly.entity_id
_entity_poly.type
_entity_poly.pdbx_seq_one_letter_code
_entity_poly.pdbx_strand_id
1 'polypeptide(L)'
;MTMLPTEVVQDNADLIEAIDALVARYGNDRSALIPILQELRQQRRQISDVAMQVVANRLGITPVDVQGVVTFYHFLDTKPTGTHVIHLCRTISCAMAGMESIATRLENELGISFGETTPDGFFTLEWANCIGMCATAPAMLLNRQALPRVTPDEASELVARLRAECLAQRSGNGANGAAHGSAHGPADGNGAPDRTSGASGPPTGA
;
A
#
# COMPACT_ATOMS: atom_id res chain seq x y z
N MET A 1 -5.22 -0.01 27.98
CA MET A 1 -6.53 -0.32 27.40
C MET A 1 -7.03 0.93 26.70
N THR A 2 -6.38 1.31 25.61
CA THR A 2 -6.74 2.53 24.87
C THR A 2 -7.75 2.10 23.83
N MET A 3 -9.04 2.24 24.17
CA MET A 3 -10.12 2.13 23.20
C MET A 3 -9.89 3.18 22.10
N LEU A 4 -10.03 2.75 20.85
CA LEU A 4 -10.15 3.66 19.72
C LEU A 4 -11.37 4.58 19.94
N PRO A 5 -11.28 5.88 19.59
CA PRO A 5 -12.43 6.78 19.61
C PRO A 5 -13.59 6.20 18.79
N THR A 6 -14.79 6.17 19.39
CA THR A 6 -15.98 5.46 18.92
C THR A 6 -16.48 5.89 17.54
N GLU A 7 -16.10 7.08 17.10
CA GLU A 7 -16.38 7.67 15.78
C GLU A 7 -15.60 7.01 14.63
N VAL A 8 -14.39 6.50 14.87
CA VAL A 8 -13.57 5.81 13.85
C VAL A 8 -14.06 4.36 13.59
N VAL A 9 -14.78 3.79 14.56
CA VAL A 9 -15.30 2.41 14.52
C VAL A 9 -16.49 2.27 13.57
N GLN A 10 -17.31 3.32 13.43
CA GLN A 10 -18.53 3.28 12.62
C GLN A 10 -18.23 3.36 11.11
N ASP A 11 -17.22 4.14 10.70
CA ASP A 11 -16.79 4.23 9.30
C ASP A 11 -15.97 3.02 8.83
N ASN A 12 -15.54 2.16 9.76
CA ASN A 12 -14.67 1.00 9.48
C ASN A 12 -15.30 -0.34 9.87
N ALA A 13 -16.64 -0.41 9.95
CA ALA A 13 -17.35 -1.64 10.30
C ALA A 13 -16.94 -2.83 9.41
N ASP A 14 -16.86 -2.62 8.09
CA ASP A 14 -16.43 -3.64 7.13
C ASP A 14 -15.00 -4.12 7.37
N LEU A 15 -14.12 -3.23 7.86
CA LEU A 15 -12.72 -3.54 8.15
C LEU A 15 -12.61 -4.41 9.39
N ILE A 16 -13.40 -4.09 10.41
CA ILE A 16 -13.46 -4.85 11.66
C ILE A 16 -14.03 -6.24 11.38
N GLU A 17 -15.11 -6.34 10.60
CA GLU A 17 -15.70 -7.63 10.22
C GLU A 17 -14.72 -8.49 9.41
N ALA A 18 -14.01 -7.90 8.45
CA ALA A 18 -12.97 -8.60 7.70
C ALA A 18 -11.85 -9.12 8.61
N ILE A 19 -11.35 -8.29 9.54
CA ILE A 19 -10.32 -8.72 10.48
C ILE A 19 -10.84 -9.80 11.42
N ASP A 20 -12.09 -9.71 11.89
CA ASP A 20 -12.70 -10.69 12.77
C ASP A 20 -12.85 -12.05 12.09
N ALA A 21 -13.22 -12.07 10.81
CA ALA A 21 -13.22 -13.28 9.99
C ALA A 21 -11.81 -13.89 9.83
N LEU A 22 -10.78 -13.05 9.67
CA LEU A 22 -9.38 -13.51 9.58
C LEU A 22 -8.88 -14.08 10.91
N VAL A 23 -9.20 -13.43 12.03
CA VAL A 23 -8.85 -13.90 13.38
C VAL A 23 -9.59 -15.22 13.69
N ALA A 24 -10.85 -15.36 13.29
CA ALA A 24 -11.58 -16.62 13.44
C ALA A 24 -10.94 -17.77 12.64
N ARG A 25 -10.34 -17.49 11.47
CA ARG A 25 -9.71 -18.48 10.60
C ARG A 25 -8.29 -18.87 11.06
N TYR A 26 -7.48 -17.89 11.48
CA TYR A 26 -6.06 -18.12 11.81
C TYR A 26 -5.79 -18.25 13.31
N GLY A 27 -6.75 -17.89 14.16
CA GLY A 27 -6.62 -17.86 15.62
C GLY A 27 -6.23 -16.48 16.16
N ASN A 28 -6.13 -16.39 17.48
CA ASN A 28 -5.80 -15.16 18.21
C ASN A 28 -4.39 -15.17 18.84
N ASP A 29 -3.53 -16.11 18.43
CA ASP A 29 -2.15 -16.19 18.89
C ASP A 29 -1.22 -15.25 18.12
N ARG A 30 -0.10 -14.85 18.74
CA ARG A 30 0.92 -13.97 18.11
C ARG A 30 1.46 -14.53 16.77
N SER A 31 1.43 -15.85 16.57
CA SER A 31 1.81 -16.51 15.32
C SER A 31 0.87 -16.19 14.14
N ALA A 32 -0.40 -15.88 14.43
CA ALA A 32 -1.40 -15.54 13.42
C ALA A 32 -1.26 -14.12 12.85
N LEU A 33 -0.42 -13.26 13.47
CA LEU A 33 -0.26 -11.86 13.06
C LEU A 33 0.17 -11.71 11.59
N ILE A 34 1.21 -12.42 11.17
CA ILE A 34 1.72 -12.33 9.78
C ILE A 34 0.68 -12.79 8.75
N PRO A 35 0.07 -13.99 8.86
CA PRO A 35 -0.92 -14.42 7.87
C PRO A 35 -2.17 -13.52 7.84
N ILE A 36 -2.61 -12.99 8.98
CA ILE A 36 -3.72 -12.01 9.03
C ILE A 36 -3.35 -10.75 8.25
N LEU A 37 -2.18 -10.16 8.51
CA LEU A 37 -1.73 -8.95 7.81
C LEU A 37 -1.51 -9.19 6.31
N GLN A 38 -1.01 -10.36 5.91
CA GLN A 38 -0.83 -10.73 4.51
C GLN A 38 -2.16 -10.81 3.75
N GLU A 39 -3.18 -11.43 4.34
CA GLU A 39 -4.50 -11.56 3.72
C GLU A 39 -5.23 -10.20 3.72
N LEU A 40 -5.12 -9.44 4.81
CA LEU A 40 -5.69 -8.10 4.90
C LEU A 40 -5.12 -7.18 3.82
N ARG A 41 -3.79 -7.20 3.60
CA ARG A 41 -3.14 -6.45 2.51
C ARG A 41 -3.60 -6.92 1.15
N GLN A 42 -3.87 -8.22 0.96
CA GLN A 42 -4.40 -8.73 -0.31
C GLN A 42 -5.81 -8.22 -0.60
N GLN A 43 -6.66 -8.09 0.42
CA GLN A 43 -8.02 -7.60 0.28
C GLN A 43 -8.10 -6.08 0.11
N ARG A 44 -7.28 -5.33 0.87
CA ARG A 44 -7.40 -3.87 1.00
C ARG A 44 -6.28 -3.08 0.32
N ARG A 45 -5.23 -3.73 -0.19
CA ARG A 45 -4.02 -3.17 -0.85
C ARG A 45 -3.16 -2.24 0.01
N GLN A 46 -3.70 -1.75 1.11
CA GLN A 46 -3.04 -0.89 2.08
C GLN A 46 -3.38 -1.37 3.50
N ILE A 47 -2.39 -1.29 4.39
CA ILE A 47 -2.58 -1.51 5.83
C ILE A 47 -2.66 -0.13 6.48
N SER A 48 -3.85 0.25 6.96
CA SER A 48 -4.07 1.51 7.67
C SER A 48 -3.68 1.41 9.15
N ASP A 49 -3.43 2.55 9.79
CA ASP A 49 -3.15 2.59 11.24
C ASP A 49 -4.32 2.03 12.06
N VAL A 50 -5.55 2.28 11.61
CA VAL A 50 -6.77 1.71 12.20
C VAL A 50 -6.76 0.18 12.11
N ALA A 51 -6.41 -0.38 10.94
CA ALA A 51 -6.26 -1.83 10.78
C ALA A 51 -5.23 -2.42 11.76
N MET A 52 -4.05 -1.78 11.89
CA MET A 52 -3.03 -2.26 12.81
C MET A 52 -3.52 -2.25 14.27
N GLN A 53 -4.25 -1.22 14.67
CA GLN A 53 -4.81 -1.12 16.02
C GLN A 53 -5.90 -2.17 16.28
N VAL A 54 -6.79 -2.42 15.30
CA VAL A 54 -7.84 -3.44 15.42
C VAL A 54 -7.22 -4.84 15.53
N VAL A 55 -6.25 -5.15 14.66
CA VAL A 55 -5.50 -6.42 14.70
C VAL A 55 -4.82 -6.58 16.06
N ALA A 56 -4.11 -5.55 16.55
CA ALA A 56 -3.46 -5.57 17.86
C ALA A 56 -4.45 -5.89 19.01
N ASN A 57 -5.62 -5.24 19.00
CA ASN A 57 -6.66 -5.45 20.00
C ASN A 57 -7.22 -6.87 19.98
N ARG A 58 -7.38 -7.49 18.79
CA ARG A 58 -7.91 -8.85 18.65
C ARG A 58 -6.92 -9.93 19.05
N LEU A 59 -5.63 -9.73 18.78
CA LEU A 59 -4.54 -10.63 19.13
C LEU A 59 -4.03 -10.41 20.57
N GLY A 60 -4.52 -9.39 21.28
CA GLY A 60 -4.08 -9.05 22.63
C GLY A 60 -2.62 -8.57 22.71
N ILE A 61 -2.09 -8.01 21.63
CA ILE A 61 -0.72 -7.47 21.53
C ILE A 61 -0.72 -5.95 21.47
N THR A 62 0.45 -5.33 21.59
CA THR A 62 0.56 -3.87 21.46
C THR A 62 0.53 -3.43 19.99
N PRO A 63 -0.02 -2.25 19.67
CA PRO A 63 0.04 -1.71 18.30
C PRO A 63 1.48 -1.48 17.83
N VAL A 64 2.40 -1.21 18.76
CA VAL A 64 3.83 -1.05 18.49
C VAL A 64 4.45 -2.36 17.99
N ASP A 65 4.07 -3.51 18.58
CA ASP A 65 4.50 -4.82 18.08
C ASP A 65 4.05 -5.05 16.63
N VAL A 66 2.81 -4.68 16.30
CA VAL A 66 2.25 -4.79 14.94
C VAL A 66 3.02 -3.90 13.97
N GLN A 67 3.25 -2.64 14.33
CA GLN A 67 4.01 -1.70 13.51
C GLN A 67 5.46 -2.17 13.30
N GLY A 68 6.09 -2.77 14.31
CA GLY A 68 7.41 -3.38 14.19
C GLY A 68 7.44 -4.50 13.13
N VAL A 69 6.42 -5.36 13.11
CA VAL A 69 6.31 -6.44 12.11
C VAL A 69 6.05 -5.87 10.71
N VAL A 70 5.15 -4.90 10.59
CA VAL A 70 4.80 -4.27 9.32
C VAL A 70 6.00 -3.57 8.68
N THR A 71 6.80 -2.86 9.48
CA THR A 71 8.01 -2.16 9.01
C THR A 71 9.18 -3.11 8.75
N PHE A 72 9.23 -4.26 9.42
CA PHE A 72 10.29 -5.26 9.25
C PHE A 72 10.14 -6.05 7.94
N TYR A 73 8.91 -6.44 7.58
CA TYR A 73 8.66 -7.24 6.38
C TYR A 73 8.33 -6.35 5.18
N HIS A 74 9.23 -6.31 4.20
CA HIS A 74 9.07 -5.51 2.97
C HIS A 74 7.72 -5.73 2.24
N PHE A 75 7.20 -6.96 2.25
CA PHE A 75 5.90 -7.30 1.62
C PHE A 75 4.67 -6.88 2.44
N LEU A 76 4.84 -6.23 3.60
CA LEU A 76 3.75 -5.69 4.42
C LEU A 76 3.72 -4.16 4.40
N ASP A 77 4.44 -3.50 3.48
CA ASP A 77 4.54 -2.04 3.44
C ASP A 77 3.15 -1.35 3.49
N THR A 78 3.09 -0.25 4.23
CA THR A 78 1.90 0.57 4.49
C THR A 78 1.57 1.51 3.35
N LYS A 79 2.47 1.65 2.37
CA LYS A 79 2.22 2.46 1.17
C LYS A 79 1.09 1.88 0.33
N PRO A 80 0.19 2.72 -0.21
CA PRO A 80 -0.82 2.26 -1.14
C PRO A 80 -0.13 1.71 -2.39
N THR A 81 -0.46 0.46 -2.72
CA THR A 81 0.03 -0.20 -3.92
C THR A 81 -1.06 -0.22 -4.98
N GLY A 82 -0.63 -0.25 -6.24
CA GLY A 82 -1.50 -0.39 -7.39
C GLY A 82 -2.19 -1.74 -7.44
N THR A 83 -3.04 -1.92 -8.44
CA THR A 83 -3.75 -3.18 -8.66
C THR A 83 -2.80 -4.37 -8.87
N HIS A 84 -1.68 -4.10 -9.54
CA HIS A 84 -0.63 -5.03 -9.91
C HIS A 84 0.72 -4.51 -9.41
N VAL A 85 1.36 -5.28 -8.55
CA VAL A 85 2.72 -5.01 -8.08
C VAL A 85 3.69 -5.89 -8.84
N ILE A 86 4.62 -5.24 -9.54
CA ILE A 86 5.66 -5.87 -10.34
C ILE A 86 6.97 -5.72 -9.58
N HIS A 87 7.57 -6.84 -9.17
CA HIS A 87 8.91 -6.83 -8.60
C HIS A 87 9.93 -7.44 -9.55
N LEU A 88 10.92 -6.65 -9.97
CA LEU A 88 12.01 -7.14 -10.82
C LEU A 88 13.23 -7.53 -9.97
N CYS A 89 13.77 -8.71 -10.18
CA CYS A 89 14.98 -9.16 -9.49
C CYS A 89 16.20 -8.36 -9.95
N ARG A 90 16.88 -7.68 -9.01
CA ARG A 90 18.10 -6.90 -9.32
C ARG A 90 19.43 -7.56 -8.92
N THR A 91 19.44 -8.86 -8.65
CA THR A 91 20.67 -9.56 -8.26
C THR A 91 21.59 -9.80 -9.45
N ILE A 92 22.87 -10.09 -9.16
CA ILE A 92 23.92 -10.27 -10.18
C ILE A 92 23.55 -11.28 -11.28
N SER A 93 22.87 -12.38 -10.94
CA SER A 93 22.45 -13.38 -11.92
C SER A 93 21.44 -12.83 -12.93
N CYS A 94 20.51 -11.99 -12.48
CA CYS A 94 19.57 -11.31 -13.37
C CYS A 94 20.24 -10.16 -14.14
N ALA A 95 21.21 -9.48 -13.51
CA ALA A 95 22.03 -8.46 -14.16
C ALA A 95 22.75 -9.00 -15.39
N MET A 96 23.47 -10.10 -15.21
CA MET A 96 24.21 -10.75 -16.30
C MET A 96 23.28 -11.32 -17.38
N ALA A 97 22.03 -11.64 -17.04
CA ALA A 97 21.03 -12.11 -17.98
C ALA A 97 20.28 -10.97 -18.70
N GLY A 98 20.65 -9.71 -18.46
CA GLY A 98 20.11 -8.55 -19.18
C GLY A 98 18.87 -7.91 -18.57
N MET A 99 18.66 -8.00 -17.24
CA MET A 99 17.47 -7.41 -16.61
C MET A 99 17.35 -5.88 -16.79
N GLU A 100 18.46 -5.17 -17.01
CA GLU A 100 18.45 -3.72 -17.26
C GLU A 100 17.60 -3.35 -18.47
N SER A 101 17.63 -4.18 -19.52
CA SER A 101 16.78 -3.96 -20.70
C SER A 101 15.29 -4.08 -20.39
N ILE A 102 14.93 -4.98 -19.47
CA ILE A 102 13.56 -5.18 -19.00
C ILE A 102 13.14 -4.01 -18.10
N ALA A 103 14.03 -3.59 -17.20
CA ALA A 103 13.82 -2.45 -16.31
C ALA A 103 13.49 -1.19 -17.12
N THR A 104 14.35 -0.82 -18.08
CA THR A 104 14.14 0.35 -18.95
C THR A 104 12.86 0.23 -19.76
N ARG A 105 12.52 -0.97 -20.25
CA ARG A 105 11.26 -1.18 -20.99
C ARG A 105 10.04 -0.93 -20.10
N LEU A 106 10.04 -1.49 -18.88
CA LEU A 106 8.95 -1.30 -17.92
C LEU A 106 8.77 0.18 -17.53
N GLU A 107 9.87 0.89 -17.28
CA GLU A 107 9.81 2.33 -16.95
C GLU A 107 9.24 3.14 -18.11
N ASN A 108 9.65 2.86 -19.36
CA ASN A 108 9.15 3.55 -20.54
C ASN A 108 7.66 3.28 -20.82
N GLU A 109 7.20 2.04 -20.63
CA GLU A 109 5.80 1.64 -20.89
C GLU A 109 4.84 2.16 -19.81
N LEU A 110 5.29 2.21 -18.56
CA LEU A 110 4.47 2.65 -17.44
C LEU A 110 4.63 4.16 -17.14
N GLY A 111 5.69 4.78 -17.62
CA GLY A 111 5.99 6.20 -17.39
C GLY A 111 6.33 6.53 -15.93
N ILE A 112 6.84 5.55 -15.17
CA ILE A 112 7.20 5.67 -13.75
C ILE A 112 8.56 5.03 -13.48
N SER A 113 9.21 5.45 -12.39
CA SER A 113 10.46 4.87 -11.94
C SER A 113 10.22 3.71 -10.96
N PHE A 114 11.24 2.89 -10.72
CA PHE A 114 11.18 1.90 -9.65
C PHE A 114 11.00 2.53 -8.26
N GLY A 115 10.02 2.03 -7.52
CA GLY A 115 9.57 2.54 -6.22
C GLY A 115 8.32 3.39 -6.31
N GLU A 116 7.80 3.64 -7.52
CA GLU A 116 6.62 4.47 -7.76
C GLU A 116 5.41 3.64 -8.19
N THR A 117 4.24 4.27 -8.08
CA THR A 117 2.96 3.73 -8.53
C THR A 117 2.39 4.65 -9.60
N THR A 118 1.87 4.06 -10.67
CA THR A 118 1.24 4.79 -11.77
C THR A 118 0.10 5.67 -11.28
N PRO A 119 -0.13 6.86 -11.87
CA PRO A 119 -1.23 7.74 -11.50
C PRO A 119 -2.61 7.11 -11.75
N ASP A 120 -2.68 6.12 -12.64
CA ASP A 120 -3.88 5.32 -12.89
C ASP A 120 -4.24 4.39 -11.72
N GLY A 121 -3.34 4.19 -10.75
CA GLY A 121 -3.52 3.28 -9.61
C GLY A 121 -3.46 1.79 -9.97
N PHE A 122 -3.03 1.46 -11.18
CA PHE A 122 -3.03 0.08 -11.67
C PHE A 122 -1.73 -0.66 -11.42
N PHE A 123 -0.59 0.00 -11.58
CA PHE A 123 0.72 -0.64 -11.51
C PHE A 123 1.62 0.02 -10.47
N THR A 124 2.36 -0.80 -9.73
CA THR A 124 3.47 -0.41 -8.88
C THR A 124 4.72 -1.15 -9.34
N LEU A 125 5.80 -0.43 -9.58
CA LEU A 125 7.10 -1.00 -9.91
C LEU A 125 8.00 -1.00 -8.69
N GLU A 126 8.57 -2.14 -8.33
CA GLU A 126 9.50 -2.26 -7.20
C GLU A 126 10.69 -3.16 -7.51
N TRP A 127 11.79 -2.92 -6.81
CA TRP A 127 12.95 -3.80 -6.88
C TRP A 127 12.79 -4.96 -5.92
N ALA A 128 12.97 -6.18 -6.42
CA ALA A 128 13.16 -7.36 -5.60
C ALA A 128 14.65 -7.71 -5.47
N ASN A 129 15.02 -8.21 -4.29
CA ASN A 129 16.27 -8.94 -4.10
C ASN A 129 16.16 -10.35 -4.74
N CYS A 130 17.01 -11.30 -4.33
CA CYS A 130 17.01 -12.63 -4.91
C CYS A 130 15.64 -13.33 -4.77
N ILE A 131 15.06 -13.73 -5.89
CA ILE A 131 13.77 -14.47 -5.95
C ILE A 131 14.03 -15.99 -5.95
N GLY A 132 15.30 -16.43 -5.98
CA GLY A 132 15.67 -17.85 -6.00
C GLY A 132 15.51 -18.53 -7.37
N MET A 133 15.19 -17.78 -8.44
CA MET A 133 15.01 -18.30 -9.79
C MET A 133 16.23 -18.08 -10.70
N CYS A 134 17.44 -18.21 -10.15
CA CYS A 134 18.67 -17.92 -10.87
C CYS A 134 18.89 -18.81 -12.11
N ALA A 135 18.37 -20.05 -12.11
CA ALA A 135 18.44 -20.97 -13.25
C ALA A 135 17.59 -20.53 -14.45
N THR A 136 16.59 -19.68 -14.22
CA THR A 136 15.67 -19.17 -15.24
C THR A 136 15.65 -17.64 -15.22
N ALA A 137 16.80 -17.02 -15.03
CA ALA A 137 16.95 -15.58 -15.13
C ALA A 137 16.72 -15.09 -16.58
N PRO A 138 16.25 -13.85 -16.80
CA PRO A 138 15.77 -12.88 -15.80
C PRO A 138 14.43 -13.29 -15.17
N ALA A 139 14.27 -13.04 -13.87
CA ALA A 139 13.07 -13.42 -13.12
C ALA A 139 12.34 -12.20 -12.53
N MET A 140 11.02 -12.27 -12.52
CA MET A 140 10.13 -11.20 -12.05
C MET A 140 8.99 -11.80 -11.21
N LEU A 141 8.41 -11.01 -10.32
CA LEU A 141 7.18 -11.35 -9.59
C LEU A 141 6.05 -10.40 -10.01
N LEU A 142 4.88 -10.96 -10.29
CA LEU A 142 3.63 -10.22 -10.46
C LEU A 142 2.66 -10.62 -9.35
N ASN A 143 2.31 -9.72 -8.43
CA ASN A 143 1.38 -10.01 -7.33
C ASN A 143 1.71 -11.33 -6.58
N ARG A 144 3.01 -11.63 -6.39
CA ARG A 144 3.58 -12.88 -5.81
C ARG A 144 3.67 -14.10 -6.74
N GLN A 145 3.18 -14.03 -7.97
CA GLN A 145 3.38 -15.08 -8.96
C GLN A 145 4.72 -14.89 -9.64
N ALA A 146 5.56 -15.93 -9.60
CA ALA A 146 6.90 -15.87 -10.16
C ALA A 146 6.87 -16.15 -11.67
N LEU A 147 7.46 -15.25 -12.44
CA LEU A 147 7.59 -15.31 -13.88
C LEU A 147 9.06 -15.61 -14.22
N PRO A 148 9.37 -16.84 -14.67
CA PRO A 148 10.71 -17.20 -15.13
C PRO A 148 10.98 -16.70 -16.55
N ARG A 149 12.26 -16.48 -16.89
CA ARG A 149 12.76 -16.20 -18.25
C ARG A 149 11.97 -15.07 -18.93
N VAL A 150 11.79 -13.97 -18.23
CA VAL A 150 11.05 -12.83 -18.79
C VAL A 150 11.92 -12.12 -19.82
N THR A 151 11.37 -11.87 -21.00
CA THR A 151 11.95 -11.01 -22.02
C THR A 151 11.36 -9.60 -21.98
N PRO A 152 12.04 -8.57 -22.54
CA PRO A 152 11.49 -7.22 -22.60
C PRO A 152 10.15 -7.13 -23.33
N ASP A 153 9.97 -7.93 -24.40
CA ASP A 153 8.72 -7.93 -25.17
C ASP A 153 7.58 -8.61 -24.40
N GLU A 154 7.84 -9.75 -23.75
CA GLU A 154 6.86 -10.39 -22.87
C GLU A 154 6.46 -9.48 -21.69
N ALA A 155 7.39 -8.69 -21.16
CA ALA A 155 7.09 -7.72 -20.11
C ALA A 155 6.11 -6.63 -20.62
N SER A 156 6.31 -6.12 -21.83
CA SER A 156 5.38 -5.17 -22.45
C SER A 156 4.02 -5.77 -22.78
N GLU A 157 4.00 -6.98 -23.34
CA GLU A 157 2.74 -7.70 -23.61
C GLU A 157 1.97 -7.96 -22.32
N LEU A 158 2.67 -8.32 -21.24
CA LEU A 158 2.08 -8.49 -19.92
C LEU A 158 1.45 -7.19 -19.41
N VAL A 159 2.17 -6.07 -19.47
CA VAL A 159 1.66 -4.76 -19.04
C VAL A 159 0.44 -4.35 -19.88
N ALA A 160 0.50 -4.51 -21.20
CA ALA A 160 -0.60 -4.17 -22.10
C ALA A 160 -1.86 -5.01 -21.79
N ARG A 161 -1.69 -6.33 -21.59
CA ARG A 161 -2.78 -7.23 -21.23
C ARG A 161 -3.42 -6.87 -19.91
N LEU A 162 -2.62 -6.66 -18.86
CA LEU A 162 -3.12 -6.26 -17.54
C LEU A 162 -3.83 -4.90 -17.57
N ARG A 163 -3.30 -3.94 -18.35
CA ARG A 163 -3.92 -2.62 -18.50
C ARG A 163 -5.29 -2.75 -19.17
N ALA A 164 -5.41 -3.60 -20.20
CA ALA A 164 -6.68 -3.86 -20.87
C ALA A 164 -7.71 -4.54 -19.92
N GLU A 165 -7.26 -5.51 -19.11
CA GLU A 165 -8.10 -6.15 -18.09
C GLU A 165 -8.61 -5.13 -17.05
N CYS A 166 -7.73 -4.26 -16.54
CA CYS A 166 -8.12 -3.20 -15.59
C CYS A 166 -9.10 -2.19 -16.20
N LEU A 167 -8.91 -1.80 -17.46
CA LEU A 167 -9.82 -0.89 -18.17
C LEU A 167 -11.19 -1.54 -18.38
N ALA A 168 -11.24 -2.82 -18.76
CA ALA A 168 -12.48 -3.56 -18.90
C ALA A 168 -13.25 -3.66 -17.56
N GLN A 169 -12.54 -3.87 -16.46
CA GLN A 169 -13.13 -3.89 -15.11
C GLN A 169 -13.67 -2.51 -14.71
N ARG A 170 -13.00 -1.41 -15.05
CA ARG A 170 -13.53 -0.05 -14.79
C ARG A 170 -14.76 0.28 -15.61
N SER A 171 -14.82 -0.15 -16.87
CA SER A 171 -16.01 0.02 -17.71
C SER A 171 -17.19 -0.85 -17.24
N GLY A 172 -16.93 -2.02 -16.66
CA GLY A 172 -17.96 -2.89 -16.07
C GLY A 172 -18.44 -2.48 -14.67
N ASN A 173 -17.58 -1.84 -13.87
CA ASN A 173 -17.90 -1.45 -12.49
C ASN A 173 -18.45 -0.02 -12.34
N GLY A 174 -18.70 0.69 -13.46
CA GLY A 174 -19.27 2.03 -13.51
C GLY A 174 -20.69 2.18 -12.97
N ALA A 175 -21.27 1.12 -12.38
CA ALA A 175 -22.57 1.16 -11.71
C ALA A 175 -22.51 1.12 -10.18
N ASN A 176 -21.37 0.79 -9.53
CA ASN A 176 -21.30 0.74 -8.06
C ASN A 176 -19.89 1.07 -7.52
N GLY A 177 -19.76 2.19 -6.80
CA GLY A 177 -18.69 2.38 -5.83
C GLY A 177 -17.69 3.53 -6.08
N ALA A 178 -18.17 4.74 -6.38
CA ALA A 178 -17.38 5.95 -6.14
C ALA A 178 -17.65 6.46 -4.72
N ALA A 179 -16.96 5.87 -3.73
CA ALA A 179 -16.87 6.44 -2.39
C ALA A 179 -15.50 6.07 -1.80
N HIS A 180 -14.50 6.87 -2.13
CA HIS A 180 -13.46 7.33 -1.19
C HIS A 180 -12.49 8.26 -1.95
N GLY A 181 -12.96 9.49 -2.18
CA GLY A 181 -12.10 10.63 -2.49
C GLY A 181 -12.25 11.63 -1.35
N SER A 182 -11.32 11.61 -0.39
CA SER A 182 -11.20 12.67 0.60
C SER A 182 -10.71 13.92 -0.11
N ALA A 183 -11.64 14.82 -0.41
CA ALA A 183 -11.34 16.19 -0.82
C ALA A 183 -11.12 17.01 0.46
N HIS A 184 -9.87 17.11 0.91
CA HIS A 184 -9.47 18.15 1.83
C HIS A 184 -9.26 19.44 1.02
N GLY A 185 -10.34 20.21 0.84
CA GLY A 185 -10.28 21.55 0.25
C GLY A 185 -9.88 22.58 1.31
N PRO A 186 -9.04 23.59 0.98
CA PRO A 186 -8.68 24.65 1.91
C PRO A 186 -9.89 25.57 2.12
N ALA A 187 -10.27 25.77 3.38
CA ALA A 187 -11.27 26.76 3.77
C ALA A 187 -10.57 28.09 4.08
N ASP A 188 -10.51 28.99 3.10
CA ASP A 188 -10.09 30.38 3.31
C ASP A 188 -11.15 31.35 2.78
N GLY A 189 -11.69 32.17 3.68
CA GLY A 189 -12.60 33.29 3.42
C GLY A 189 -13.67 33.40 4.52
N ASN A 190 -13.94 34.53 5.16
CA ASN A 190 -13.48 35.90 4.98
C ASN A 190 -13.95 36.73 6.21
N GLY A 191 -13.13 37.70 6.67
CA GLY A 191 -13.56 39.01 7.21
C GLY A 191 -14.35 39.16 8.54
N ALA A 192 -13.63 39.67 9.57
CA ALA A 192 -13.94 40.86 10.41
C ALA A 192 -15.23 40.89 11.28
N PRO A 193 -15.31 41.67 12.40
CA PRO A 193 -14.59 42.92 12.67
C PRO A 193 -14.02 43.18 14.10
N ASP A 194 -13.04 44.08 14.10
CA ASP A 194 -12.72 45.17 15.05
C ASP A 194 -13.37 45.16 16.46
N ARG A 195 -12.52 45.06 17.51
CA ARG A 195 -12.70 45.77 18.80
C ARG A 195 -11.35 46.12 19.43
N THR A 196 -11.03 47.40 19.29
CA THR A 196 -10.26 48.30 20.17
C THR A 196 -9.85 47.84 21.59
N SER A 197 -8.67 48.37 21.97
CA SER A 197 -8.26 48.92 23.28
C SER A 197 -7.70 48.00 24.38
N GLY A 198 -6.43 48.23 24.73
CA GLY A 198 -6.08 48.69 26.07
C GLY A 198 -5.06 47.87 26.88
N ALA A 199 -3.94 48.53 27.22
CA ALA A 199 -3.12 48.37 28.43
C ALA A 199 -2.20 47.12 28.53
N SER A 200 -1.00 47.11 29.12
CA SER A 200 -0.03 48.11 29.59
C SER A 200 1.11 47.35 30.30
N GLY A 201 2.37 47.46 29.84
CA GLY A 201 3.64 47.20 30.57
C GLY A 201 3.88 45.85 31.29
N PRO A 202 5.08 45.60 31.88
CA PRO A 202 6.31 46.38 31.92
C PRO A 202 7.55 45.62 31.36
N PRO A 203 8.72 46.28 31.26
CA PRO A 203 9.94 45.59 31.67
C PRO A 203 10.86 46.47 32.54
N THR A 204 11.12 46.01 33.77
CA THR A 204 12.25 46.50 34.57
C THR A 204 12.72 45.41 35.54
N GLY A 205 14.04 45.24 35.60
CA GLY A 205 14.72 44.06 36.13
C GLY A 205 14.84 43.93 37.65
N ALA A 206 15.56 42.88 38.01
CA ALA A 206 16.36 42.68 39.22
C ALA A 206 17.48 41.70 38.84
#